data_AF-A0A0K1QEE8-F1
#
_entry.id   AF-A0A0K1QEE8-F1
#
_cell.length_a   1.000
_cell.length_b   1.000
_cell.length_c   1.000
_cell.angle_alpha   90.00
_cell.angle_beta   90.00
_cell.angle_gamma   90.00
#
_symmetry.space_group_name_H-M   'P 1'
#
loop_
_entity.id
_entity.type
_entity.pdbx_description
1 polymer ?
#
loop_
_entity_poly.entity_id
_entity_poly.type
_entity_poly.pdbx_seq_one_letter_code
_entity_poly.pdbx_strand_id
1 'polypeptide(L)'
;MLALRLRNSLYVAQLVALATLVRSVAFDRWITVAASIALFAGATAATRGKTWGIGLALAAATVFPAVWALGMAPGWFLAVGLIGALPFVHASRALAKFDARATALGATIAAMLGAGVAFGWRAYAWDIFTNVPALRPSYYPHHLAVVAALLIGAIAARRWLFRSSLREAVAAGELSHAGETVAAGARVSTDVPTRVADDLDDEAFEAEDAESAAARRRVSR
;
A
#
# COMPACT_ATOMS: atom_id res chain seq x y z
N MET A 1 16.86 1.88 0.81
CA MET A 1 16.51 0.45 1.04
C MET A 1 15.05 0.21 1.45
N LEU A 2 14.43 1.06 2.28
CA LEU A 2 13.04 0.85 2.76
C LEU A 2 12.00 0.78 1.61
N ALA A 3 12.16 1.62 0.58
CA ALA A 3 11.26 1.66 -0.58
C ALA A 3 11.22 0.33 -1.37
N LEU A 4 12.37 -0.34 -1.54
CA LEU A 4 12.45 -1.64 -2.23
C LEU A 4 11.74 -2.75 -1.45
N ARG A 5 11.91 -2.79 -0.12
CA ARG A 5 11.25 -3.79 0.74
C ARG A 5 9.73 -3.61 0.73
N LEU A 6 9.26 -2.37 0.86
CA LEU A 6 7.82 -2.05 0.80
C LEU A 6 7.23 -2.46 -0.56
N ARG A 7 7.90 -2.08 -1.66
CA ARG A 7 7.47 -2.42 -3.02
C ARG A 7 7.37 -3.94 -3.23
N ASN A 8 8.40 -4.69 -2.80
CA ASN A 8 8.38 -6.15 -2.89
C ASN A 8 7.24 -6.75 -2.05
N SER A 9 7.02 -6.26 -0.83
CA SER A 9 5.92 -6.73 0.01
C SER A 9 4.54 -6.49 -0.59
N LEU A 10 4.34 -5.38 -1.31
CA LEU A 10 3.09 -5.09 -2.02
C LEU A 10 2.85 -6.08 -3.17
N TYR A 11 3.88 -6.41 -3.94
CA TYR A 11 3.75 -7.44 -4.98
C TYR A 11 3.47 -8.82 -4.40
N VAL A 12 4.11 -9.18 -3.29
CA VAL A 12 3.83 -10.43 -2.58
C VAL A 12 2.37 -10.45 -2.10
N ALA A 13 1.87 -9.36 -1.51
CA ALA A 13 0.47 -9.25 -1.09
C ALA A 13 -0.50 -9.38 -2.29
N GLN A 14 -0.19 -8.78 -3.45
CA GLN A 14 -0.98 -8.94 -4.68
C GLN A 14 -1.02 -10.39 -5.16
N LEU A 15 0.12 -11.09 -5.17
CA LEU A 15 0.20 -12.49 -5.59
C LEU A 15 -0.60 -13.40 -4.64
N VAL A 16 -0.47 -13.19 -3.33
CA VAL A 16 -1.22 -13.95 -2.33
C VAL A 16 -2.71 -13.66 -2.41
N ALA A 17 -3.10 -12.39 -2.60
CA ALA A 17 -4.50 -12.01 -2.81
C ALA A 17 -5.07 -12.68 -4.06
N LEU A 18 -4.33 -12.70 -5.16
CA LEU A 18 -4.75 -13.35 -6.41
C LEU A 18 -4.87 -14.88 -6.25
N ALA A 19 -3.89 -15.53 -5.62
CA ALA A 19 -3.94 -16.96 -5.36
C ALA A 19 -5.14 -17.33 -4.47
N THR A 20 -5.41 -16.49 -3.45
CA THR A 20 -6.54 -16.66 -2.56
C THR A 20 -7.87 -16.41 -3.28
N LEU A 21 -7.93 -15.40 -4.15
CA LEU A 21 -9.10 -15.09 -4.98
C LEU A 21 -9.46 -16.27 -5.87
N VAL A 22 -8.50 -16.79 -6.63
CA VAL A 22 -8.68 -17.95 -7.52
C VAL A 22 -9.23 -19.14 -6.76
N ARG A 23 -8.63 -19.46 -5.61
CA ARG A 23 -9.10 -20.54 -4.76
C ARG A 23 -10.51 -20.27 -4.23
N SER A 24 -10.77 -19.05 -3.76
CA SER A 24 -12.05 -18.70 -3.15
C SER A 24 -13.20 -18.74 -4.16
N VAL A 25 -12.94 -18.33 -5.40
CA VAL A 25 -13.88 -18.47 -6.52
C VAL A 25 -14.11 -19.94 -6.86
N ALA A 26 -13.08 -20.77 -6.84
CA ALA A 26 -13.24 -22.20 -7.09
C ALA A 26 -14.17 -22.89 -6.09
N PHE A 27 -14.22 -22.43 -4.84
CA PHE A 27 -15.01 -23.02 -3.74
C PHE A 27 -16.21 -22.16 -3.30
N ASP A 28 -16.65 -21.19 -4.11
CA ASP A 28 -17.80 -20.31 -3.83
C ASP A 28 -17.74 -19.59 -2.47
N ARG A 29 -16.53 -19.24 -2.00
CA ARG A 29 -16.33 -18.57 -0.71
C ARG A 29 -16.41 -17.05 -0.86
N TRP A 30 -17.60 -16.52 -1.10
CA TRP A 30 -17.84 -15.13 -1.49
C TRP A 30 -17.24 -14.04 -0.59
N ILE A 31 -17.27 -14.20 0.74
CA ILE A 31 -16.60 -13.23 1.64
C ILE A 31 -15.09 -13.17 1.40
N THR A 32 -14.47 -14.33 1.19
CA THR A 32 -13.03 -14.42 0.99
C THR A 32 -12.63 -13.94 -0.41
N VAL A 33 -13.54 -14.05 -1.38
CA VAL A 33 -13.45 -13.37 -2.69
C VAL A 33 -13.42 -11.86 -2.50
N ALA A 34 -14.42 -11.29 -1.80
CA ALA A 34 -14.50 -9.86 -1.54
C ALA A 34 -13.28 -9.33 -0.78
N ALA A 35 -12.84 -10.02 0.28
CA ALA A 35 -11.64 -9.68 1.03
C ALA A 35 -10.38 -9.75 0.15
N SER A 36 -10.27 -10.74 -0.74
CA SER A 36 -9.13 -10.86 -1.65
C SER A 36 -9.10 -9.73 -2.70
N ILE A 37 -10.26 -9.34 -3.23
CA ILE A 37 -10.40 -8.20 -4.14
C ILE A 37 -9.98 -6.91 -3.42
N ALA A 38 -10.49 -6.69 -2.20
CA ALA A 38 -10.15 -5.52 -1.40
C ALA A 38 -8.64 -5.46 -1.07
N LEU A 39 -8.04 -6.60 -0.72
CA LEU A 39 -6.60 -6.72 -0.48
C LEU A 39 -5.79 -6.39 -1.75
N PHE A 40 -6.19 -6.93 -2.90
CA PHE A 40 -5.54 -6.66 -4.18
C PHE A 40 -5.67 -5.19 -4.60
N ALA A 41 -6.86 -4.61 -4.45
CA ALA A 41 -7.14 -3.21 -4.75
C ALA A 41 -6.35 -2.27 -3.83
N GLY A 42 -6.33 -2.56 -2.52
CA GLY A 42 -5.54 -1.81 -1.53
C GLY A 42 -4.05 -1.85 -1.83
N ALA A 43 -3.50 -3.04 -2.12
CA ALA A 43 -2.11 -3.19 -2.51
C ALA A 43 -1.79 -2.43 -3.81
N THR A 44 -2.68 -2.47 -4.80
CA THR A 44 -2.53 -1.71 -6.06
C THR A 44 -2.58 -0.20 -5.82
N ALA A 45 -3.52 0.29 -5.02
CA ALA A 45 -3.59 1.71 -4.66
C ALA A 45 -2.32 2.16 -3.91
N ALA A 46 -1.79 1.34 -3.01
CA ALA A 46 -0.54 1.61 -2.30
C ALA A 46 0.67 1.67 -3.25
N THR A 47 0.74 0.82 -4.29
CA THR A 47 1.81 0.94 -5.30
C THR A 47 1.76 2.26 -6.09
N ARG A 48 0.60 2.92 -6.14
CA ARG A 48 0.42 4.25 -6.74
C ARG A 48 0.62 5.40 -5.75
N GLY A 49 1.22 5.13 -4.59
CA GLY A 49 1.50 6.11 -3.55
C GLY A 49 0.27 6.56 -2.74
N LYS A 50 -0.89 5.90 -2.89
CA LYS A 50 -2.09 6.24 -2.12
C LYS A 50 -2.01 5.61 -0.72
N THR A 51 -1.86 6.45 0.31
CA THR A 51 -1.72 6.04 1.72
C THR A 51 -2.92 5.24 2.23
N TRP A 52 -4.14 5.61 1.82
CA TRP A 52 -5.36 4.87 2.16
C TRP A 52 -5.34 3.42 1.67
N GLY A 53 -4.57 3.11 0.61
CA GLY A 53 -4.43 1.76 0.07
C GLY A 53 -3.78 0.79 1.06
N ILE A 54 -2.84 1.27 1.90
CA ILE A 54 -2.19 0.46 2.93
C ILE A 54 -3.20 0.12 4.04
N GLY A 55 -4.01 1.10 4.45
CA GLY A 55 -5.09 0.88 5.43
C GLY A 55 -6.14 -0.11 4.93
N LEU A 56 -6.57 0.03 3.68
CA LEU A 56 -7.51 -0.91 3.05
C LEU A 56 -6.92 -2.33 2.97
N ALA A 57 -5.65 -2.46 2.55
CA ALA A 57 -4.96 -3.74 2.50
C ALA A 57 -4.87 -4.38 3.90
N LEU A 58 -4.55 -3.61 4.93
CA LEU A 58 -4.53 -4.11 6.31
C LEU A 58 -5.92 -4.56 6.76
N ALA A 59 -6.96 -3.74 6.55
CA ALA A 59 -8.33 -4.10 6.93
C ALA A 59 -8.77 -5.41 6.26
N ALA A 60 -8.55 -5.53 4.94
CA ALA A 60 -8.82 -6.75 4.20
C ALA A 60 -7.99 -7.94 4.70
N ALA A 61 -6.70 -7.73 4.99
CA ALA A 61 -5.81 -8.76 5.53
C ALA A 61 -6.28 -9.30 6.89
N THR A 62 -6.87 -8.45 7.75
CA THR A 62 -7.39 -8.86 9.06
C THR A 62 -8.68 -9.68 9.00
N VAL A 63 -9.41 -9.67 7.87
CA VAL A 63 -10.56 -10.56 7.66
C VAL A 63 -10.12 -12.03 7.70
N PHE A 64 -9.00 -12.37 7.07
CA PHE A 64 -8.53 -13.76 6.95
C PHE A 64 -8.26 -14.45 8.31
N PRO A 65 -7.46 -13.87 9.24
CA PRO A 65 -7.23 -14.46 10.56
C PRO A 65 -8.49 -14.43 11.42
N ALA A 66 -9.36 -13.42 11.27
CA ALA A 66 -10.64 -13.39 11.98
C ALA A 66 -11.56 -14.54 11.56
N VAL A 67 -11.71 -14.78 10.26
CA VAL A 67 -12.49 -15.90 9.72
C VAL A 67 -11.89 -17.26 10.13
N TRP A 68 -10.56 -17.38 10.18
CA TRP A 68 -9.89 -18.56 10.74
C TRP A 68 -10.18 -18.75 12.23
N ALA A 69 -10.04 -17.71 13.05
CA ALA A 69 -10.30 -17.75 14.49
C ALA A 69 -11.76 -18.11 14.80
N LEU A 70 -12.69 -17.74 13.92
CA LEU A 70 -14.10 -18.13 14.02
C LEU A 70 -14.37 -19.58 13.57
N GLY A 71 -13.37 -20.33 13.10
CA GLY A 71 -13.50 -21.71 12.66
C GLY A 71 -14.14 -21.90 11.28
N MET A 72 -14.21 -20.85 10.46
CA MET A 72 -14.84 -20.89 9.13
C MET A 72 -13.87 -21.21 8.00
N ALA A 73 -12.59 -21.00 8.25
CA ALA A 73 -11.54 -21.13 7.27
C ALA A 73 -10.40 -22.04 7.76
N PRO A 74 -9.73 -22.75 6.84
CA PRO A 74 -8.54 -23.54 7.16
C PRO A 74 -7.35 -22.67 7.56
N GLY A 75 -6.38 -23.26 8.25
CA GLY A 75 -5.23 -22.56 8.86
C GLY A 75 -4.39 -21.68 7.94
N TRP A 76 -4.32 -21.97 6.63
CA TRP A 76 -3.53 -21.15 5.70
C TRP A 76 -4.11 -19.73 5.50
N PHE A 77 -5.38 -19.49 5.83
CA PHE A 77 -5.95 -18.13 5.87
C PHE A 77 -5.21 -17.23 6.87
N LEU A 78 -4.72 -17.79 7.97
CA LEU A 78 -3.86 -17.06 8.89
C LEU A 78 -2.59 -16.57 8.17
N ALA A 79 -1.95 -17.43 7.37
CA ALA A 79 -0.78 -17.05 6.59
C ALA A 79 -1.09 -15.96 5.56
N VAL A 80 -2.26 -16.02 4.89
CA VAL A 80 -2.70 -14.95 3.96
C VAL A 80 -2.82 -13.62 4.68
N GLY A 81 -3.46 -13.59 5.84
CA GLY A 81 -3.60 -12.38 6.63
C GLY A 81 -2.27 -11.81 7.09
N LEU A 82 -1.38 -12.67 7.60
CA LEU A 82 -0.03 -12.27 8.03
C LEU A 82 0.79 -11.70 6.87
N ILE A 83 0.77 -12.35 5.71
CA ILE A 83 1.47 -11.88 4.51
C ILE A 83 0.85 -10.58 3.98
N GLY A 84 -0.49 -10.49 3.97
CA GLY A 84 -1.23 -9.30 3.56
C GLY A 84 -1.00 -8.08 4.47
N ALA A 85 -0.63 -8.30 5.73
CA ALA A 85 -0.28 -7.24 6.68
C ALA A 85 1.18 -6.75 6.54
N LEU A 86 2.06 -7.46 5.84
CA LEU A 86 3.48 -7.07 5.68
C LEU A 86 3.68 -5.65 5.12
N PRO A 87 2.92 -5.17 4.11
CA PRO A 87 3.07 -3.80 3.63
C PRO A 87 2.85 -2.78 4.73
N PHE A 88 1.86 -3.00 5.60
CA PHE A 88 1.62 -2.15 6.76
C PHE A 88 2.78 -2.24 7.76
N VAL A 89 3.30 -3.43 8.06
CA VAL A 89 4.45 -3.60 8.97
C VAL A 89 5.70 -2.88 8.46
N HIS A 90 5.94 -2.87 7.13
CA HIS A 90 7.05 -2.12 6.55
C HIS A 90 6.81 -0.61 6.52
N ALA A 91 5.57 -0.18 6.29
CA ALA A 91 5.19 1.23 6.30
C ALA A 91 5.09 1.83 7.70
N SER A 92 4.74 1.03 8.72
CA SER A 92 4.43 1.50 10.08
C SER A 92 5.60 2.22 10.73
N ARG A 93 6.84 1.82 10.46
CA ARG A 93 8.03 2.53 10.96
C ARG A 93 8.15 3.94 10.41
N ALA A 94 7.77 4.16 9.15
CA ALA A 94 7.80 5.48 8.55
C ALA A 94 6.60 6.32 9.03
N LEU A 95 5.42 5.71 9.10
CA LEU A 95 4.19 6.36 9.58
C LEU A 95 4.30 6.75 11.07
N ALA A 96 4.86 5.89 11.91
CA ALA A 96 5.01 6.14 13.34
C ALA A 96 6.02 7.24 13.68
N LYS A 97 6.98 7.53 12.78
CA LYS A 97 7.87 8.69 12.93
C LYS A 97 7.15 10.01 12.72
N PHE A 98 6.08 10.00 11.93
CA PHE A 98 5.24 11.18 11.70
C PHE A 98 4.21 11.32 12.82
N ASP A 99 3.42 10.27 13.06
CA ASP A 99 2.47 10.21 14.16
C ASP A 99 2.21 8.74 14.57
N ALA A 100 2.81 8.34 15.69
CA ALA A 100 2.64 7.01 16.25
C ALA A 100 1.20 6.74 16.72
N ARG A 101 0.49 7.75 17.24
CA ARG A 101 -0.87 7.60 17.75
C ARG A 101 -1.86 7.42 16.62
N ALA A 102 -1.78 8.24 15.57
CA ALA A 102 -2.60 8.09 14.38
C ALA A 102 -2.34 6.75 13.66
N THR A 103 -1.08 6.32 13.59
CA THR A 103 -0.71 5.01 13.01
C THR A 103 -1.32 3.85 13.79
N ALA A 104 -1.22 3.89 15.12
CA ALA A 104 -1.81 2.87 16.00
C ALA A 104 -3.33 2.86 15.89
N LEU A 105 -3.98 4.02 15.94
CA LEU A 105 -5.43 4.14 15.82
C LEU A 105 -5.93 3.64 14.46
N GLY A 106 -5.24 3.99 13.36
CA GLY A 106 -5.56 3.48 12.03
C GLY A 106 -5.41 1.97 11.92
N ALA A 107 -4.39 1.37 12.54
CA ALA A 107 -4.22 -0.08 12.59
C ALA A 107 -5.37 -0.75 13.35
N THR A 108 -5.74 -0.21 14.50
CA THR A 108 -6.83 -0.72 15.33
C THR A 108 -8.17 -0.64 14.61
N ILE A 109 -8.47 0.50 13.96
CA ILE A 109 -9.69 0.65 13.17
C ILE A 109 -9.72 -0.35 12.01
N ALA A 110 -8.62 -0.51 11.28
CA ALA A 110 -8.52 -1.48 10.20
C ALA A 110 -8.77 -2.91 10.69
N ALA A 111 -8.18 -3.28 11.83
CA ALA A 111 -8.38 -4.58 12.46
C ALA A 111 -9.83 -4.80 12.94
N MET A 112 -10.43 -3.79 13.57
CA MET A 112 -11.83 -3.83 13.99
C MET A 112 -12.77 -3.95 12.79
N LEU A 113 -12.51 -3.24 11.69
CA LEU A 113 -13.28 -3.35 10.46
C LEU A 113 -13.19 -4.76 9.88
N GLY A 114 -11.99 -5.32 9.74
CA GLY A 114 -11.83 -6.67 9.20
C GLY A 114 -12.47 -7.75 10.08
N ALA A 115 -12.29 -7.66 11.40
CA ALA A 115 -12.93 -8.56 12.36
C ALA A 115 -14.46 -8.40 12.37
N GLY A 116 -14.96 -7.17 12.31
CA GLY A 116 -16.38 -6.85 12.26
C GLY A 116 -17.05 -7.40 11.00
N VAL A 117 -16.40 -7.30 9.84
CA VAL A 117 -16.87 -7.93 8.60
C VAL A 117 -16.93 -9.45 8.73
N ALA A 118 -15.91 -10.08 9.32
CA ALA A 118 -15.91 -11.53 9.54
C ALA A 118 -17.04 -11.97 10.49
N PHE A 119 -17.27 -11.22 11.56
CA PHE A 119 -18.33 -11.49 12.52
C PHE A 119 -19.72 -11.26 11.94
N GLY A 120 -19.93 -10.15 11.24
CA GLY A 120 -21.18 -9.86 10.54
C GLY A 120 -21.51 -10.94 9.53
N TRP A 121 -20.52 -11.40 8.76
CA TRP A 121 -20.73 -12.53 7.85
C TRP A 121 -21.10 -13.81 8.58
N ARG A 122 -20.52 -14.10 9.76
CA ARG A 122 -20.97 -15.24 10.59
C ARG A 122 -22.46 -15.18 10.90
N ALA A 123 -22.93 -14.00 11.29
CA ALA A 123 -24.31 -13.80 11.70
C ALA A 123 -25.28 -13.97 10.53
N TYR A 124 -24.94 -13.43 9.35
CA TYR A 124 -25.88 -13.35 8.22
C TYR A 124 -25.67 -14.39 7.12
N ALA A 125 -24.55 -15.11 7.10
CA ALA A 125 -24.23 -16.03 6.00
C ALA A 125 -25.30 -17.10 5.82
N TRP A 126 -25.84 -17.64 6.92
CA TRP A 126 -26.87 -18.67 6.84
C TRP A 126 -28.14 -18.16 6.16
N ASP A 127 -28.63 -16.99 6.58
CA ASP A 127 -29.83 -16.36 6.00
C ASP A 127 -29.64 -16.04 4.52
N ILE A 128 -28.44 -15.60 4.13
CA ILE A 128 -28.12 -15.35 2.72
C ILE A 128 -28.14 -16.66 1.93
N PHE A 129 -27.55 -17.74 2.46
CA PHE A 129 -27.50 -19.05 1.80
C PHE A 129 -28.84 -19.78 1.74
N THR A 130 -29.78 -19.47 2.64
CA THR A 130 -31.15 -19.97 2.57
C THR A 130 -31.97 -19.23 1.52
N ASN A 131 -31.80 -17.91 1.42
CA ASN A 131 -32.53 -17.09 0.46
C ASN A 131 -31.96 -17.19 -0.97
N VAL A 132 -30.65 -17.45 -1.11
CA VAL A 132 -29.97 -17.57 -2.40
C VAL A 132 -29.15 -18.87 -2.43
N PRO A 133 -29.78 -20.02 -2.77
CA PRO A 133 -29.11 -21.33 -2.75
C PRO A 133 -27.87 -21.40 -3.65
N ALA A 134 -27.82 -20.60 -4.71
CA ALA A 134 -26.69 -20.52 -5.63
C ALA A 134 -25.38 -20.01 -4.98
N LEU A 135 -25.47 -19.37 -3.81
CA LEU A 135 -24.29 -18.88 -3.07
C LEU A 135 -23.73 -19.91 -2.09
N ARG A 136 -24.33 -21.10 -1.96
CA ARG A 136 -23.87 -22.11 -1.01
C ARG A 136 -22.46 -22.59 -1.38
N PRO A 137 -21.52 -22.61 -0.43
CA PRO A 137 -20.17 -23.08 -0.69
C PRO A 137 -20.19 -24.53 -1.17
N SER A 138 -19.57 -24.78 -2.31
CA SER A 138 -19.42 -26.12 -2.88
C SER A 138 -18.19 -26.83 -2.33
N TYR A 139 -18.29 -28.15 -2.14
CA TYR A 139 -17.15 -28.99 -1.77
C TYR A 139 -16.22 -29.27 -2.96
N TYR A 140 -16.75 -29.20 -4.18
CA TYR A 140 -16.02 -29.49 -5.41
C TYR A 140 -15.77 -28.21 -6.21
N PRO A 141 -14.62 -28.09 -6.88
CA PRO A 141 -14.34 -26.92 -7.71
C PRO A 141 -15.18 -26.92 -8.99
N HIS A 142 -16.24 -26.11 -9.04
CA HIS A 142 -17.13 -26.04 -10.21
C HIS A 142 -16.72 -24.96 -11.23
N HIS A 143 -15.88 -24.00 -10.83
CA HIS A 143 -15.62 -22.78 -11.61
C HIS A 143 -14.23 -22.73 -12.26
N LEU A 144 -13.74 -23.87 -12.77
CA LEU A 144 -12.40 -23.93 -13.38
C LEU A 144 -12.23 -22.96 -14.56
N ALA A 145 -13.29 -22.72 -15.34
CA ALA A 145 -13.29 -21.74 -16.42
C ALA A 145 -13.15 -20.30 -15.91
N VAL A 146 -13.86 -19.94 -14.82
CA VAL A 146 -13.76 -18.62 -14.20
C VAL A 146 -12.37 -18.43 -13.58
N VAL A 147 -11.83 -19.46 -12.94
CA VAL A 147 -10.45 -19.48 -12.44
C VAL A 147 -9.45 -19.20 -13.55
N ALA A 148 -9.58 -19.90 -14.70
CA ALA A 148 -8.72 -19.68 -15.85
C ALA A 148 -8.85 -18.25 -16.39
N ALA A 149 -10.07 -17.73 -16.53
CA ALA A 149 -10.31 -16.36 -16.98
C ALA A 149 -9.70 -15.31 -16.02
N LEU A 150 -9.81 -15.50 -14.71
CA LEU A 150 -9.20 -14.63 -13.71
C LEU A 150 -7.68 -14.65 -13.77
N LEU A 151 -7.06 -15.82 -13.96
CA LEU A 151 -5.61 -15.94 -14.13
C LEU A 151 -5.13 -15.24 -15.41
N ILE A 152 -5.83 -15.46 -16.53
CA ILE A 152 -5.53 -14.79 -17.81
C ILE A 152 -5.68 -13.27 -17.66
N GLY A 153 -6.78 -12.81 -17.06
CA GLY A 153 -7.06 -11.40 -16.81
C GLY A 153 -5.99 -10.75 -15.92
N ALA A 154 -5.55 -11.44 -14.86
CA ALA A 154 -4.48 -10.95 -13.99
C ALA A 154 -3.13 -10.85 -14.71
N ILE A 155 -2.79 -11.84 -15.55
CA ILE A 155 -1.58 -11.80 -16.38
C ILE A 155 -1.65 -10.63 -17.38
N ALA A 156 -2.79 -10.45 -18.04
CA ALA A 156 -3.01 -9.37 -18.99
C ALA A 156 -2.93 -7.99 -18.32
N ALA A 157 -3.58 -7.81 -17.17
CA ALA A 157 -3.54 -6.58 -16.38
C ALA A 157 -2.12 -6.25 -15.92
N ARG A 158 -1.37 -7.25 -15.43
CA ARG A 158 0.03 -7.07 -15.04
C ARG A 158 0.90 -6.65 -16.22
N ARG A 159 0.70 -7.26 -17.40
CA ARG A 159 1.44 -6.92 -18.62
C ARG A 159 1.09 -5.51 -19.13
N TRP A 160 -0.17 -5.10 -18.99
CA TRP A 160 -0.63 -3.75 -19.33
C TRP A 160 -0.01 -2.68 -18.42
N LEU A 161 -0.04 -2.90 -17.10
CA LEU A 161 0.57 -2.00 -16.12
C LEU A 161 2.10 -1.88 -16.33
N PHE A 162 2.77 -2.97 -16.68
CA PHE A 162 4.20 -2.93 -16.98
C PHE A 162 4.48 -2.09 -18.24
N ARG A 163 3.66 -2.26 -19.30
CA ARG A 163 3.78 -1.46 -20.52
C ARG A 163 3.52 0.03 -20.30
N SER A 164 2.54 0.41 -19.47
CA SER A 164 2.28 1.82 -19.18
C SER A 164 3.47 2.46 -18.47
N SER A 165 4.07 1.76 -17.50
CA SER A 165 5.26 2.27 -16.81
C SER A 165 6.48 2.45 -17.72
N LEU A 166 6.66 1.57 -18.72
CA LEU A 166 7.73 1.72 -19.70
C LEU A 166 7.49 2.91 -20.62
N ARG A 167 6.23 3.17 -21.03
CA ARG A 167 5.91 4.35 -21.85
C ARG A 167 6.17 5.64 -21.11
N GLU A 168 5.81 5.71 -19.83
CA GLU A 168 6.10 6.87 -18.98
C GLU A 168 7.61 7.06 -18.81
N ALA A 169 8.38 5.99 -18.59
CA ALA A 169 9.83 6.07 -18.48
C ALA A 169 10.52 6.50 -19.78
N VAL A 170 10.06 6.00 -20.93
CA VAL A 170 10.58 6.40 -22.25
C VAL A 170 10.23 7.85 -22.54
N ALA A 171 8.98 8.28 -22.32
CA ALA A 171 8.58 9.67 -22.51
C ALA A 171 9.34 10.64 -21.58
N ALA A 172 9.57 10.24 -20.32
CA ALA A 172 10.40 11.02 -19.40
C ALA A 172 11.87 11.08 -19.82
N GLY A 173 12.42 9.99 -20.39
CA GLY A 173 13.77 9.96 -20.95
C GLY A 173 13.92 10.83 -22.21
N GLU A 174 12.93 10.81 -23.09
CA GLU A 174 12.89 11.67 -24.28
C GLU A 174 12.80 13.16 -23.90
N LEU A 175 12.02 13.50 -22.87
CA LEU A 175 11.96 14.87 -22.33
C LEU A 175 13.28 15.29 -21.67
N SER A 176 13.99 14.37 -21.01
CA SER A 176 15.31 14.65 -20.43
C SER A 176 16.34 14.97 -21.52
N HIS A 177 16.37 14.21 -22.63
CA HIS A 177 17.27 14.50 -23.75
C HIS A 177 16.83 15.70 -24.60
N ALA A 178 15.53 15.97 -24.72
CA ALA A 178 15.04 17.19 -25.37
C ALA A 178 15.37 18.44 -24.53
N GLY A 179 15.26 18.37 -23.20
CA GLY A 179 15.69 19.44 -22.30
C GLY A 179 17.19 19.66 -22.31
N GLU A 180 18.00 18.59 -22.41
CA GLU A 180 19.47 18.67 -22.46
C GLU A 180 19.97 19.26 -23.79
N THR A 181 19.31 18.96 -24.91
CA THR A 181 19.62 19.56 -26.23
C THR A 181 19.15 21.03 -26.33
N VAL A 182 18.03 21.40 -25.71
CA VAL A 182 17.59 22.80 -25.62
C VAL A 182 18.46 23.61 -24.65
N ALA A 183 18.89 23.04 -23.52
CA ALA A 183 19.82 23.69 -22.60
C ALA A 183 21.24 23.82 -23.18
N ALA A 184 21.68 22.88 -24.03
CA ALA A 184 22.94 23.01 -24.78
C ALA A 184 22.86 24.11 -25.85
N GLY A 185 21.69 24.35 -26.45
CA GLY A 185 21.46 25.48 -27.37
C GLY A 185 21.22 26.83 -26.70
N ALA A 186 20.73 26.85 -25.46
CA ALA A 186 20.43 28.06 -24.69
C ALA A 186 21.58 28.56 -23.81
N ARG A 187 22.74 27.88 -23.80
CA ARG A 187 23.99 28.35 -23.15
C ARG A 187 24.77 29.36 -24.00
N VAL A 188 24.07 30.20 -24.76
CA VAL A 188 24.64 31.42 -25.34
C VAL A 188 23.85 32.59 -24.77
N SER A 189 24.53 33.42 -23.99
CA SER A 189 24.10 34.73 -23.48
C SER A 189 23.11 34.74 -22.31
N THR A 190 23.62 34.50 -21.09
CA THR A 190 23.28 35.35 -19.93
C THR A 190 24.47 35.36 -18.96
N ASP A 191 25.46 36.19 -19.25
CA ASP A 191 26.35 36.71 -18.22
C ASP A 191 25.54 37.65 -17.32
N VAL A 192 25.06 37.13 -16.19
CA VAL A 192 24.58 37.94 -15.07
C VAL A 192 25.36 37.48 -13.83
N PRO A 193 26.23 38.32 -13.24
CA PRO A 193 27.08 37.92 -12.14
C PRO A 193 26.25 37.73 -10.87
N THR A 194 26.00 36.48 -10.50
CA THR A 194 25.33 36.06 -9.26
C THR A 194 26.38 35.84 -8.17
N ARG A 195 26.90 36.93 -7.60
CA ARG A 195 27.92 36.88 -6.52
C ARG A 195 27.51 37.64 -5.25
N VAL A 196 26.21 37.76 -4.95
CA VAL A 196 25.74 38.60 -3.81
C VAL A 196 24.70 37.91 -2.92
N ALA A 197 24.40 36.62 -3.09
CA ALA A 197 23.34 35.97 -2.32
C ALA A 197 23.81 34.96 -1.24
N ASP A 198 25.08 34.53 -1.23
CA ASP A 198 25.57 33.52 -0.27
C ASP A 198 26.20 34.12 1.00
N ASP A 199 26.44 35.44 1.07
CA ASP A 199 27.12 36.06 2.22
C ASP A 199 26.15 36.62 3.29
N LEU A 200 24.82 36.41 3.17
CA LEU A 200 23.84 36.98 4.12
C LEU A 200 23.24 35.96 5.10
N ASP A 201 23.44 34.66 4.92
CA ASP A 201 22.89 33.64 5.83
C ASP A 201 23.87 33.28 6.97
N ASP A 202 25.17 33.54 6.81
CA ASP A 202 26.18 33.21 7.84
C ASP A 202 26.22 34.25 8.98
N GLU A 203 25.92 35.53 8.75
CA GLU A 203 25.91 36.56 9.82
C GLU A 203 24.71 36.46 10.77
N ALA A 204 23.59 35.87 10.31
CA ALA A 204 22.39 35.72 11.14
C ALA A 204 22.54 34.62 12.21
N PHE A 205 23.35 33.59 11.94
CA PHE A 205 23.53 32.46 12.86
C PHE A 205 24.50 32.78 14.01
N GLU A 206 25.52 33.63 13.78
CA GLU A 206 26.47 34.01 14.84
C GLU A 206 25.86 34.95 15.91
N ALA A 207 24.83 35.72 15.56
CA ALA A 207 24.15 36.61 16.50
C ALA A 207 23.30 35.85 17.55
N GLU A 208 22.69 34.71 17.17
CA GLU A 208 21.80 33.93 18.04
C GLU A 208 22.58 33.13 19.11
N ASP A 209 23.80 32.67 18.77
CA ASP A 209 24.68 31.96 19.70
C ASP A 209 25.30 32.90 20.76
N ALA A 210 25.58 34.16 20.40
CA ALA A 210 26.10 35.16 21.34
C ALA A 210 25.08 35.54 22.42
N GLU A 211 23.80 35.63 22.07
CA GLU A 211 22.72 35.94 23.02
C GLU A 211 22.46 34.77 24.00
N SER A 212 22.51 33.54 23.49
CA SER A 212 22.37 32.32 24.30
C SER A 212 23.52 32.14 25.32
N ALA A 213 24.74 32.57 24.98
CA ALA A 213 25.89 32.54 25.89
C ALA A 213 25.81 33.61 27.00
N ALA A 214 25.27 34.80 26.70
CA ALA A 214 25.08 35.87 27.67
C ALA A 214 23.99 35.54 28.72
N ALA A 215 22.90 34.88 28.29
CA ALA A 215 21.82 34.46 29.19
C ALA A 215 22.29 33.45 30.25
N ARG A 216 23.19 32.52 29.89
CA ARG A 216 23.71 31.51 30.84
C ARG A 216 24.59 32.10 31.95
N ARG A 217 25.29 33.21 31.70
CA ARG A 217 26.15 33.84 32.72
C ARG A 217 25.37 34.61 33.79
N ARG A 218 24.13 35.04 33.51
CA ARG A 218 23.30 35.77 34.50
C ARG A 218 22.66 34.86 35.55
N VAL A 219 22.50 33.57 35.27
CA VAL A 219 21.88 32.60 36.21
C VAL A 219 22.88 32.09 37.26
N SER A 220 24.18 32.30 37.05
CA SER A 220 25.25 31.80 37.93
C SER A 220 25.79 32.81 38.96
N ARG A 221 25.13 33.97 39.14
CA ARG A 221 25.42 34.95 40.20
C ARG A 221 24.24 35.06 41.14
#